data_AF-A0A1F4NPY8-F1
#
_entry.id   AF-A0A1F4NPY8-F1
#
_cell.length_a   1.000
_cell.length_b   1.000
_cell.length_c   1.000
_cell.angle_alpha   90.00
_cell.angle_beta   90.00
_cell.angle_gamma   90.00
#
_symmetry.space_group_name_H-M   'P 1'
#
loop_
_entity.id
_entity.type
_entity.pdbx_description
1 polymer ?
#
loop_
_entity_poly.entity_id
_entity_poly.type
_entity_poly.pdbx_seq_one_letter_code
_entity_poly.pdbx_strand_id
1 'polypeptide(L)'
;MYKTIVNLVLGINLVFNPIALGWGDIAHAAIDSPRAVVVESGDEQDDLRIWWVNPDSVDINHVNVYLSTLPLETFGILATQTNVRANEVSSAVVSNLQLSTWYYIYLTAVDNKGNESIATTTLKRRLGTSVDVTSPVSVSLVSVSDLKQNSLTIHWTNPGDDDFFRTSVYRSTESNVLADGNNLVSRLVAFPSTVKEYMDNNLKPDTIYYYRLVTEDTKGNLGDSVIVSATTLSAPVAPPTNGATQSPADSNPIIPTVLPDPVIFDYQATWVSQNGVLNDAKTAHVISTSVGGTVILELTLKNTGSSWWYFESPDNAHEVKLGTWHEQDRISNFKSNSWLTDNRVMTLSKVVPTGAEVTFNFALTIPSGTANGTYREYFRPVAEYVEWFGPEGIFWQLQVN
;
A
#
# COMPACT_ATOMS: atom_id res chain seq x y z
N MET A 1 30.39 49.47 -1.32
CA MET A 1 30.87 50.48 -2.28
C MET A 1 32.23 50.98 -1.78
N TYR A 2 33.19 51.21 -2.69
CA TYR A 2 34.64 51.47 -2.55
C TYR A 2 35.63 50.28 -2.49
N LYS A 3 36.41 50.22 -3.57
CA LYS A 3 37.62 49.42 -3.89
C LYS A 3 38.78 49.71 -2.93
N THR A 4 39.80 48.85 -2.88
CA THR A 4 41.15 49.13 -3.45
C THR A 4 42.04 47.88 -3.43
N ILE A 5 42.58 47.54 -4.60
CA ILE A 5 43.71 46.64 -4.82
C ILE A 5 44.99 47.43 -4.51
N VAL A 6 45.90 46.88 -3.71
CA VAL A 6 47.33 47.27 -3.73
C VAL A 6 48.17 46.02 -3.91
N ASN A 7 48.66 45.82 -5.13
CA ASN A 7 49.86 45.03 -5.38
C ASN A 7 51.05 45.93 -5.04
N LEU A 8 51.91 45.50 -4.12
CA LEU A 8 53.27 46.04 -3.99
C LEU A 8 54.28 44.92 -4.20
N VAL A 9 54.94 44.96 -5.36
CA VAL A 9 56.19 44.26 -5.64
C VAL A 9 57.32 45.14 -5.12
N LEU A 10 58.19 44.60 -4.25
CA LEU A 10 59.65 44.77 -4.23
C LEU A 10 60.21 44.26 -2.90
N GLY A 11 61.22 43.39 -3.00
CA GLY A 11 61.84 42.71 -1.87
C GLY A 11 62.61 43.66 -0.95
N ILE A 12 62.29 43.60 0.34
CA ILE A 12 63.16 43.96 1.45
C ILE A 12 62.93 42.91 2.55
N ASN A 13 63.97 42.14 2.88
CA ASN A 13 63.98 41.25 4.03
C ASN A 13 64.04 42.10 5.31
N LEU A 14 62.97 42.10 6.10
CA LEU A 14 63.00 42.59 7.47
C LEU A 14 63.01 41.39 8.42
N VAL A 15 64.17 41.15 9.03
CA VAL A 15 64.34 40.22 10.15
C VAL A 15 63.79 40.91 11.40
N PHE A 16 62.69 40.42 11.94
CA PHE A 16 62.22 40.79 13.28
C PHE A 16 62.46 39.63 14.25
N ASN A 17 63.31 39.91 15.23
CA ASN A 17 63.68 39.04 16.34
C ASN A 17 62.70 39.31 17.50
N PRO A 18 61.90 38.34 17.98
CA PRO A 18 60.96 38.60 19.07
C PRO A 18 61.61 38.26 20.42
N ILE A 19 61.84 39.28 21.27
CA ILE A 19 61.96 39.07 22.72
C ILE A 19 60.97 40.00 23.42
N ALA A 20 60.22 39.36 24.32
CA ALA A 20 58.95 39.76 24.87
C ALA A 20 58.98 40.89 25.91
N LEU A 21 57.88 41.63 25.98
CA LEU A 21 57.32 42.21 27.19
C LEU A 21 55.80 41.96 27.21
N GLY A 22 55.32 41.16 28.18
CA GLY A 22 53.90 41.11 28.57
C GLY A 22 53.56 42.34 29.44
N TRP A 23 52.32 42.77 29.65
CA TRP A 23 51.02 42.10 29.62
C TRP A 23 49.95 43.10 29.22
N GLY A 24 48.85 42.63 28.64
CA GLY A 24 47.58 43.38 28.65
C GLY A 24 46.88 43.55 27.31
N ASP A 25 46.80 42.49 26.52
CA ASP A 25 45.64 42.19 25.68
C ASP A 25 45.83 40.73 25.27
N ILE A 26 45.27 39.83 26.09
CA ILE A 26 45.08 38.46 25.63
C ILE A 26 44.05 38.62 24.52
N ALA A 27 44.50 38.71 23.27
CA ALA A 27 43.65 38.42 22.13
C ALA A 27 43.03 37.06 22.43
N HIS A 28 41.79 37.06 22.92
CA HIS A 28 41.05 35.83 23.17
C HIS A 28 40.96 35.17 21.81
N ALA A 29 41.42 33.92 21.72
CA ALA A 29 41.31 33.14 20.50
C ALA A 29 39.83 33.19 20.10
N ALA A 30 39.55 33.76 18.93
CA ALA A 30 38.20 33.80 18.42
C ALA A 30 37.69 32.36 18.35
N ILE A 31 36.55 32.09 18.99
CA ILE A 31 35.94 30.77 18.93
C ILE A 31 35.55 30.48 17.47
N ASP A 32 35.89 29.28 17.00
CA ASP A 32 35.55 28.86 15.64
C ASP A 32 34.03 28.68 15.49
N SER A 33 33.54 28.83 14.25
CA SER A 33 32.12 28.60 13.97
C SER A 33 31.76 27.11 13.98
N PRO A 34 30.48 26.76 14.22
CA PRO A 34 29.99 25.39 14.07
C PRO A 34 30.24 24.85 12.65
N ARG A 35 30.49 23.54 12.53
CA ARG A 35 30.78 22.89 11.24
C ARG A 35 29.76 21.81 10.88
N ALA A 36 29.76 21.38 9.63
CA ALA A 36 28.89 20.33 9.10
C ALA A 36 27.40 20.57 9.40
N VAL A 37 26.95 21.82 9.22
CA VAL A 37 25.55 22.19 9.48
C VAL A 37 24.63 21.53 8.43
N VAL A 38 23.63 20.80 8.91
CA VAL A 38 22.58 20.17 8.11
C VAL A 38 21.22 20.68 8.58
N VAL A 39 20.35 21.02 7.65
CA VAL A 39 18.97 21.43 7.93
C VAL A 39 18.02 20.47 7.22
N GLU A 40 17.16 19.83 8.00
CA GLU A 40 16.14 18.89 7.53
C GLU A 40 14.77 19.26 8.10
N SER A 41 13.74 18.56 7.63
CA SER A 41 12.38 18.71 8.18
C SER A 41 12.34 18.13 9.60
N GLY A 42 11.61 18.79 10.50
CA GLY A 42 11.40 18.33 11.88
C GLY A 42 10.35 17.23 12.00
N ASP A 43 9.99 16.91 13.25
CA ASP A 43 8.97 15.89 13.56
C ASP A 43 7.54 16.41 13.28
N GLU A 44 7.34 17.73 13.42
CA GLU A 44 6.12 18.44 13.07
C GLU A 44 6.25 19.15 11.71
N GLN A 45 5.11 19.46 11.09
CA GLN A 45 5.03 19.93 9.69
C GLN A 45 5.62 21.33 9.50
N ASP A 46 5.56 22.14 10.54
CA ASP A 46 6.03 23.52 10.64
C ASP A 46 7.37 23.63 11.37
N ASP A 47 8.13 22.53 11.41
CA ASP A 47 9.38 22.46 12.13
C ASP A 47 10.58 22.19 11.22
N LEU A 48 11.71 22.79 11.58
CA LEU A 48 13.02 22.42 11.04
C LEU A 48 13.88 21.81 12.12
N ARG A 49 14.51 20.69 11.79
CA ARG A 49 15.56 20.10 12.62
C ARG A 49 16.93 20.44 12.02
N ILE A 50 17.80 20.95 12.87
CA ILE A 50 19.11 21.46 12.48
C ILE A 50 20.16 20.67 13.27
N TRP A 51 21.14 20.13 12.57
CA TRP A 51 22.26 19.38 13.14
C TRP A 51 23.56 20.09 12.81
N TRP A 52 24.54 20.02 13.71
CA TRP A 52 25.88 20.54 13.49
C TRP A 52 26.89 19.82 14.38
N VAL A 53 28.17 20.06 14.12
CA VAL A 53 29.27 19.66 15.01
C VAL A 53 29.83 20.91 15.68
N ASN A 54 29.92 20.89 17.01
CA ASN A 54 30.45 22.00 17.79
C ASN A 54 31.94 22.24 17.48
N PRO A 55 32.42 23.50 17.49
CA PRO A 55 33.83 23.81 17.31
C PRO A 55 34.71 23.12 18.35
N ASP A 56 35.98 22.94 18.01
CA ASP A 56 36.99 22.37 18.90
C ASP A 56 37.47 23.41 19.93
N SER A 57 36.55 23.86 20.79
CA SER A 57 36.85 24.87 21.81
C SER A 57 36.44 24.37 23.18
N VAL A 58 37.41 24.29 24.08
CA VAL A 58 37.19 23.84 25.46
C VAL A 58 36.35 24.80 26.30
N ASP A 59 36.17 26.03 25.83
CA ASP A 59 35.40 27.09 26.47
C ASP A 59 34.08 27.41 25.76
N ILE A 60 33.63 26.58 24.81
CA ILE A 60 32.31 26.72 24.21
C ILE A 60 31.22 26.66 25.30
N ASN A 61 30.29 27.61 25.26
CA ASN A 61 29.17 27.70 26.19
C ASN A 61 27.86 27.25 25.54
N HIS A 62 27.54 27.83 24.38
CA HIS A 62 26.34 27.54 23.62
C HIS A 62 26.53 27.83 22.13
N VAL A 63 25.53 27.43 21.35
CA VAL A 63 25.40 27.78 19.94
C VAL A 63 24.09 28.55 19.76
N ASN A 64 24.16 29.67 19.03
CA ASN A 64 22.98 30.42 18.62
C ASN A 64 22.57 29.99 17.21
N VAL A 65 21.27 29.73 17.05
CA VAL A 65 20.66 29.49 15.74
C VAL A 65 19.88 30.74 15.32
N TYR A 66 20.32 31.33 14.22
CA TYR A 66 19.70 32.51 13.63
C TYR A 66 18.82 32.13 12.44
N LEU A 67 17.62 32.73 12.38
CA LEU A 67 16.65 32.51 11.30
C LEU A 67 16.13 33.85 10.77
N SER A 68 15.95 33.94 9.46
CA SER A 68 15.20 35.02 8.81
C SER A 68 14.35 34.48 7.65
N THR A 69 13.22 35.12 7.39
CA THR A 69 12.42 34.93 6.17
C THR A 69 12.91 35.81 5.02
N LEU A 70 13.79 36.76 5.31
CA LEU A 70 14.43 37.63 4.34
C LEU A 70 15.86 37.16 4.09
N PRO A 71 16.35 37.20 2.83
CA PRO A 71 17.65 36.64 2.49
C PRO A 71 18.81 37.15 3.34
N LEU A 72 18.77 38.41 3.81
CA LEU A 72 19.88 39.09 4.48
C LEU A 72 19.44 40.28 5.36
N GLU A 73 18.18 40.37 5.79
CA GLU A 73 17.71 41.44 6.68
C GLU A 73 17.23 40.88 8.02
N THR A 74 17.66 41.55 9.10
CA THR A 74 17.36 41.30 10.52
C THR A 74 17.07 39.84 10.87
N PHE A 75 18.12 39.11 11.25
CA PHE A 75 17.99 37.77 11.82
C PHE A 75 17.56 37.86 13.29
N GLY A 76 16.62 37.02 13.69
CA GLY A 76 16.30 36.79 15.09
C GLY A 76 17.04 35.56 15.63
N ILE A 77 17.39 35.57 16.91
CA ILE A 77 17.83 34.36 17.62
C ILE A 77 16.57 33.53 17.90
N LEU A 78 16.57 32.27 17.45
CA LEU A 78 15.42 31.38 17.66
C LEU A 78 15.68 30.25 18.65
N ALA A 79 16.93 29.79 18.76
CA ALA A 79 17.28 28.73 19.69
C ALA A 79 18.70 28.94 20.23
N THR A 80 18.86 28.64 21.51
CA THR A 80 20.13 28.64 22.22
C THR A 80 20.29 27.31 22.96
N GLN A 81 21.34 26.55 22.64
CA GLN A 81 21.64 25.26 23.26
C GLN A 81 22.59 25.44 24.44
N THR A 82 22.11 25.19 25.66
CA THR A 82 22.96 25.28 26.86
C THR A 82 23.58 23.93 27.19
N ASN A 83 24.89 23.90 27.48
CA ASN A 83 25.70 22.71 27.79
C ASN A 83 26.15 21.87 26.57
N VAL A 84 26.68 22.54 25.54
CA VAL A 84 27.37 21.87 24.43
C VAL A 84 28.80 21.47 24.82
N ARG A 85 29.33 20.42 24.19
CA ARG A 85 30.72 19.97 24.35
C ARG A 85 31.48 20.08 23.03
N ALA A 86 32.78 20.37 23.13
CA ALA A 86 33.67 20.49 21.99
C ALA A 86 33.64 19.22 21.11
N ASN A 87 33.59 19.41 19.79
CA ASN A 87 33.57 18.34 18.77
C ASN A 87 32.39 17.36 18.82
N GLU A 88 31.38 17.56 19.67
CA GLU A 88 30.18 16.72 19.68
C GLU A 88 29.16 17.19 18.63
N VAL A 89 28.35 16.25 18.15
CA VAL A 89 27.17 16.55 17.33
C VAL A 89 26.09 17.12 18.24
N SER A 90 25.48 18.22 17.82
CA SER A 90 24.34 18.83 18.53
C SER A 90 23.23 19.15 17.56
N SER A 91 22.03 19.34 18.09
CA SER A 91 20.84 19.62 17.30
C SER A 91 19.92 20.66 17.95
N ALA A 92 19.09 21.30 17.14
CA ALA A 92 17.97 22.12 17.59
C ALA A 92 16.75 21.86 16.70
N VAL A 93 15.56 21.96 17.29
CA VAL A 93 14.29 21.98 16.58
C VAL A 93 13.74 23.40 16.67
N VAL A 94 13.33 23.95 15.53
CA VAL A 94 12.70 25.26 15.43
C VAL A 94 11.29 25.05 14.92
N SER A 95 10.31 25.42 15.75
CA SER A 95 8.89 25.13 15.51
C SER A 95 8.06 26.37 15.18
N ASN A 96 6.78 26.16 14.82
CA ASN A 96 5.82 27.23 14.50
C ASN A 96 6.24 28.09 13.29
N LEU A 97 6.87 27.48 12.29
CA LEU A 97 7.31 28.17 11.07
C LEU A 97 6.20 28.22 10.02
N GLN A 98 6.16 29.30 9.26
CA GLN A 98 5.23 29.47 8.14
C GLN A 98 5.59 28.55 6.98
N LEU A 99 4.64 27.70 6.58
CA LEU A 99 4.79 26.80 5.44
C LEU A 99 4.98 27.56 4.13
N SER A 100 5.53 26.88 3.12
CA SER A 100 5.81 27.45 1.79
C SER A 100 6.70 28.70 1.80
N THR A 101 7.29 29.06 2.94
CA THR A 101 8.15 30.23 3.13
C THR A 101 9.61 29.81 3.06
N TRP A 102 10.43 30.64 2.43
CA TRP A 102 11.87 30.45 2.42
C TRP A 102 12.47 30.98 3.71
N TYR A 103 13.26 30.14 4.35
CA TYR A 103 14.02 30.43 5.54
C TYR A 103 15.52 30.41 5.27
N TYR A 104 16.20 31.39 5.83
CA TYR A 104 17.65 31.56 5.77
C TYR A 104 18.20 31.35 7.18
N ILE A 105 19.19 30.47 7.30
CA ILE A 105 19.70 29.97 8.58
C ILE A 105 21.22 30.15 8.63
N TYR A 106 21.75 30.66 9.74
CA TYR A 106 23.16 30.49 10.08
C TYR A 106 23.32 30.28 11.58
N LEU A 107 24.49 29.75 11.96
CA LEU A 107 24.82 29.48 13.35
C LEU A 107 26.09 30.24 13.75
N THR A 108 26.23 30.50 15.05
CA THR A 108 27.47 30.98 15.68
C THR A 108 27.69 30.20 16.98
N ALA A 109 28.95 30.07 17.39
CA ALA A 109 29.31 29.54 18.69
C ALA A 109 29.63 30.69 19.64
N VAL A 110 29.26 30.54 20.90
CA VAL A 110 29.54 31.52 21.96
C VAL A 110 30.36 30.86 23.04
N ASP A 111 31.46 31.50 23.44
CA ASP A 111 32.32 31.02 24.52
C ASP A 111 31.76 31.40 25.91
N ASN A 112 32.39 30.89 26.98
CA ASN A 112 32.00 31.19 28.37
C ASN A 112 32.17 32.66 28.78
N LYS A 113 32.81 33.49 27.96
CA LYS A 113 32.95 34.95 28.17
C LYS A 113 31.93 35.75 27.36
N GLY A 114 31.13 35.09 26.52
CA GLY A 114 30.15 35.71 25.65
C GLY A 114 30.71 36.17 24.30
N ASN A 115 31.93 35.76 23.93
CA ASN A 115 32.46 36.05 22.60
C ASN A 115 31.78 35.14 21.57
N GLU A 116 31.29 35.74 20.49
CA GLU A 116 30.60 35.03 19.42
C GLU A 116 31.51 34.82 18.20
N SER A 117 31.46 33.63 17.62
CA SER A 117 32.23 33.27 16.43
C SER A 117 31.81 34.08 15.20
N ILE A 118 32.58 33.97 14.12
CA ILE A 118 32.04 34.27 12.78
C ILE A 118 30.83 33.37 12.48
N ALA A 119 29.92 33.83 11.63
CA ALA A 119 28.77 33.03 11.22
C ALA A 119 29.18 31.87 10.29
N THR A 120 28.44 30.77 10.35
CA THR A 120 28.50 29.73 9.30
C THR A 120 28.03 30.28 7.95
N THR A 121 28.29 29.55 6.87
CA THR A 121 27.63 29.84 5.58
C THR A 121 26.12 29.81 5.75
N THR A 122 25.42 30.78 5.18
CA THR A 122 23.96 30.82 5.22
C THR A 122 23.36 29.66 4.44
N LEU A 123 22.54 28.86 5.10
CA LEU A 123 21.75 27.79 4.52
C LEU A 123 20.36 28.32 4.16
N LYS A 124 19.78 27.79 3.08
CA LYS A 124 18.45 28.16 2.60
C LYS A 124 17.56 26.93 2.55
N ARG A 125 16.44 26.98 3.27
CA ARG A 125 15.45 25.90 3.32
C ARG A 125 14.06 26.45 3.08
N ARG A 126 13.25 25.73 2.31
CA ARG A 126 11.81 25.97 2.23
C ARG A 126 11.13 24.80 2.93
N LEU A 127 10.22 25.08 3.85
CA LEU A 127 9.30 24.06 4.32
C LEU A 127 8.39 23.66 3.17
N GLY A 128 8.06 22.36 3.09
CA GLY A 128 7.11 21.85 2.12
C GLY A 128 5.74 22.54 2.26
N THR A 129 4.87 22.37 1.27
CA THR A 129 3.43 22.50 1.52
C THR A 129 3.02 21.49 2.60
N SER A 130 1.96 21.79 3.34
CA SER A 130 1.46 20.92 4.41
C SER A 130 1.40 19.46 3.96
N VAL A 131 1.67 18.53 4.87
CA VAL A 131 1.01 17.21 4.82
C VAL A 131 -0.46 17.55 4.62
N ASP A 132 -1.03 17.06 3.54
CA ASP A 132 -2.44 17.26 3.29
C ASP A 132 -3.21 16.79 4.54
N VAL A 133 -4.08 17.68 5.05
CA VAL A 133 -4.98 17.45 6.20
C VAL A 133 -6.43 17.51 5.74
N THR A 134 -6.65 17.65 4.43
CA THR A 134 -7.96 17.76 3.83
C THR A 134 -8.50 16.36 3.66
N SER A 135 -9.48 16.00 4.47
CA SER A 135 -10.17 14.74 4.28
C SER A 135 -10.79 14.66 2.88
N PRO A 136 -10.72 13.50 2.20
CA PRO A 136 -11.40 13.31 0.93
C PRO A 136 -12.92 13.36 1.12
N VAL A 137 -13.65 13.66 0.04
CA VAL A 137 -15.11 13.59 0.07
C VAL A 137 -15.56 12.15 0.33
N SER A 138 -16.73 11.97 0.95
CA SER A 138 -17.32 10.65 1.13
C SER A 138 -17.68 10.00 -0.21
N VAL A 139 -17.88 8.68 -0.21
CA VAL A 139 -18.45 7.98 -1.38
C VAL A 139 -19.84 8.51 -1.75
N SER A 140 -20.26 8.32 -3.00
CA SER A 140 -21.58 8.71 -3.51
C SER A 140 -22.28 7.56 -4.24
N LEU A 141 -23.56 7.72 -4.59
CA LEU A 141 -24.36 6.71 -5.32
C LEU A 141 -24.33 5.31 -4.67
N VAL A 142 -24.33 5.27 -3.34
CA VAL A 142 -24.27 4.01 -2.58
C VAL A 142 -25.58 3.24 -2.75
N SER A 143 -25.48 1.98 -3.18
CA SER A 143 -26.62 1.09 -3.35
C SER A 143 -26.27 -0.35 -2.99
N VAL A 144 -27.29 -1.16 -2.68
CA VAL A 144 -27.15 -2.59 -2.41
C VAL A 144 -27.93 -3.38 -3.45
N SER A 145 -27.33 -4.45 -3.96
CA SER A 145 -27.87 -5.34 -4.98
C SER A 145 -27.55 -6.81 -4.63
N ASP A 146 -27.90 -7.73 -5.54
CA ASP A 146 -27.58 -9.17 -5.45
C ASP A 146 -27.87 -9.80 -4.08
N LEU A 147 -28.99 -9.40 -3.47
CA LEU A 147 -29.41 -9.90 -2.18
C LEU A 147 -29.68 -11.40 -2.25
N LYS A 148 -28.90 -12.16 -1.50
CA LYS A 148 -29.07 -13.59 -1.26
C LYS A 148 -29.30 -13.83 0.23
N GLN A 149 -29.40 -15.10 0.60
CA GLN A 149 -29.59 -15.51 1.99
C GLN A 149 -28.32 -15.34 2.83
N ASN A 150 -27.16 -15.34 2.17
CA ASN A 150 -25.85 -15.30 2.83
C ASN A 150 -24.88 -14.31 2.20
N SER A 151 -25.33 -13.49 1.25
CA SER A 151 -24.50 -12.48 0.62
C SER A 151 -25.33 -11.30 0.11
N LEU A 152 -24.64 -10.20 -0.15
CA LEU A 152 -25.14 -9.02 -0.84
C LEU A 152 -23.97 -8.30 -1.51
N THR A 153 -24.26 -7.45 -2.48
CA THR A 153 -23.25 -6.61 -3.14
C THR A 153 -23.55 -5.14 -2.87
N ILE A 154 -22.55 -4.39 -2.43
CA ILE A 154 -22.62 -2.94 -2.22
C ILE A 154 -21.89 -2.26 -3.38
N HIS A 155 -22.51 -1.27 -4.00
CA HIS A 155 -21.90 -0.45 -5.05
C HIS A 155 -21.81 1.00 -4.61
N TRP A 156 -20.76 1.70 -5.02
CA TRP A 156 -20.59 3.14 -4.79
C TRP A 156 -19.69 3.78 -5.85
N THR A 157 -19.70 5.11 -5.91
CA THR A 157 -18.77 5.94 -6.67
C THR A 157 -17.78 6.60 -5.72
N ASN A 158 -16.49 6.40 -5.97
CA ASN A 158 -15.42 7.06 -5.24
C ASN A 158 -15.40 8.56 -5.47
N PRO A 159 -14.89 9.35 -4.51
CA PRO A 159 -14.80 10.78 -4.66
C PRO A 159 -13.80 11.17 -5.76
N GLY A 160 -13.90 12.41 -6.22
CA GLY A 160 -13.04 12.95 -7.27
C GLY A 160 -11.76 13.62 -6.79
N ASP A 161 -11.49 13.62 -5.48
CA ASP A 161 -10.27 14.18 -4.90
C ASP A 161 -9.03 13.52 -5.52
N ASP A 162 -8.08 14.32 -6.01
CA ASP A 162 -6.90 13.84 -6.75
C ASP A 162 -5.99 12.92 -5.90
N ASP A 163 -6.05 13.06 -4.58
CA ASP A 163 -5.30 12.31 -3.57
C ASP A 163 -6.11 11.21 -2.90
N PHE A 164 -7.35 10.93 -3.35
CA PHE A 164 -8.12 9.78 -2.87
C PHE A 164 -7.32 8.48 -3.04
N PHE A 165 -7.30 7.66 -1.99
CA PHE A 165 -6.51 6.43 -1.94
C PHE A 165 -7.39 5.19 -1.84
N ARG A 166 -8.31 5.14 -0.88
CA ARG A 166 -9.13 3.93 -0.64
C ARG A 166 -10.46 4.19 0.04
N THR A 167 -11.33 3.18 -0.02
CA THR A 167 -12.56 3.10 0.79
C THR A 167 -12.47 1.91 1.76
N SER A 168 -12.71 2.16 3.04
CA SER A 168 -12.89 1.12 4.06
C SER A 168 -14.37 0.83 4.26
N VAL A 169 -14.74 -0.45 4.29
CA VAL A 169 -16.10 -0.93 4.51
C VAL A 169 -16.17 -1.62 5.87
N TYR A 170 -17.06 -1.14 6.73
CA TYR A 170 -17.34 -1.71 8.04
C TYR A 170 -18.77 -2.25 8.07
N ARG A 171 -19.02 -3.32 8.82
CA ARG A 171 -20.32 -4.00 8.92
C ARG A 171 -20.72 -4.20 10.38
N SER A 172 -21.99 -3.99 10.67
CA SER A 172 -22.62 -4.42 11.93
C SER A 172 -24.06 -4.88 11.71
N THR A 173 -24.62 -5.58 12.70
CA THR A 173 -26.08 -5.80 12.81
C THR A 173 -26.77 -4.69 13.60
N GLU A 174 -25.99 -3.80 14.21
CA GLU A 174 -26.44 -2.58 14.85
C GLU A 174 -26.37 -1.40 13.88
N SER A 175 -27.35 -0.50 13.94
CA SER A 175 -27.43 0.66 13.02
C SER A 175 -26.29 1.66 13.19
N ASN A 176 -25.68 1.72 14.38
CA ASN A 176 -24.50 2.52 14.64
C ASN A 176 -23.21 1.69 14.41
N VAL A 177 -22.89 1.43 13.14
CA VAL A 177 -21.66 0.74 12.76
C VAL A 177 -20.45 1.56 13.21
N LEU A 178 -19.62 1.03 14.10
CA LEU A 178 -18.39 1.71 14.54
C LEU A 178 -17.25 1.44 13.55
N ALA A 179 -16.48 2.47 13.20
CA ALA A 179 -15.33 2.36 12.31
C ALA A 179 -14.08 1.83 13.06
N ASP A 180 -14.19 0.61 13.58
CA ASP A 180 -13.11 -0.07 14.31
C ASP A 180 -12.71 -1.39 13.61
N GLY A 181 -11.63 -2.01 14.08
CA GLY A 181 -11.09 -3.23 13.49
C GLY A 181 -12.01 -4.45 13.61
N ASN A 182 -12.97 -4.48 14.54
CA ASN A 182 -13.89 -5.62 14.71
C ASN A 182 -15.01 -5.60 13.67
N ASN A 183 -15.41 -4.40 13.25
CA ASN A 183 -16.44 -4.22 12.24
C ASN A 183 -15.86 -4.12 10.82
N LEU A 184 -14.55 -3.95 10.65
CA LEU A 184 -13.92 -3.82 9.34
C LEU A 184 -14.06 -5.13 8.54
N VAL A 185 -14.67 -5.05 7.36
CA VAL A 185 -14.84 -6.19 6.45
C VAL A 185 -14.06 -6.04 5.15
N SER A 186 -13.69 -4.82 4.75
CA SER A 186 -12.85 -4.62 3.56
C SER A 186 -12.15 -3.26 3.51
N ARG A 187 -11.04 -3.20 2.75
CA ARG A 187 -10.38 -1.98 2.30
C ARG A 187 -10.10 -2.08 0.81
N LEU A 188 -10.63 -1.15 0.02
CA LEU A 188 -10.52 -1.16 -1.43
C LEU A 188 -9.74 0.06 -1.90
N VAL A 189 -8.50 -0.17 -2.37
CA VAL A 189 -7.69 0.86 -3.04
C VAL A 189 -8.27 1.14 -4.43
N ALA A 190 -8.37 2.41 -4.80
CA ALA A 190 -9.02 2.79 -6.04
C ALA A 190 -8.60 4.18 -6.52
N PHE A 191 -8.74 4.41 -7.83
CA PHE A 191 -8.56 5.74 -8.41
C PHE A 191 -9.77 6.65 -8.15
N PRO A 192 -9.57 7.98 -8.15
CA PRO A 192 -10.66 8.95 -8.01
C PRO A 192 -11.76 8.78 -9.06
N SER A 193 -13.00 9.15 -8.73
CA SER A 193 -14.19 9.12 -9.61
C SER A 193 -14.52 7.75 -10.23
N THR A 194 -13.98 6.65 -9.70
CA THR A 194 -14.29 5.29 -10.18
C THR A 194 -15.49 4.69 -9.45
N VAL A 195 -16.28 3.89 -10.17
CA VAL A 195 -17.32 3.05 -9.57
C VAL A 195 -16.67 1.79 -9.00
N LYS A 196 -17.06 1.41 -7.78
CA LYS A 196 -16.60 0.22 -7.07
C LYS A 196 -17.74 -0.58 -6.51
N GLU A 197 -17.44 -1.84 -6.28
CA GLU A 197 -18.34 -2.79 -5.64
C GLU A 197 -17.60 -3.64 -4.60
N TYR A 198 -18.35 -4.09 -3.59
CA TYR A 198 -17.91 -5.03 -2.58
C TYR A 198 -19.01 -6.06 -2.33
N MET A 199 -18.70 -7.34 -2.58
CA MET A 199 -19.57 -8.45 -2.27
C MET A 199 -19.27 -8.95 -0.86
N ASP A 200 -20.22 -8.78 0.06
CA ASP A 200 -20.12 -9.31 1.40
C ASP A 200 -20.75 -10.70 1.47
N ASN A 201 -19.99 -11.68 1.95
CA ASN A 201 -20.36 -13.09 1.98
C ASN A 201 -20.48 -13.59 3.43
N ASN A 202 -20.95 -14.83 3.60
CA ASN A 202 -21.08 -15.50 4.89
C ASN A 202 -22.02 -14.79 5.88
N LEU A 203 -23.05 -14.12 5.34
CA LEU A 203 -24.10 -13.49 6.12
C LEU A 203 -25.11 -14.51 6.63
N LYS A 204 -25.78 -14.16 7.73
CA LYS A 204 -26.91 -14.95 8.23
C LYS A 204 -28.16 -14.62 7.40
N PRO A 205 -29.00 -15.62 7.08
CA PRO A 205 -30.31 -15.39 6.46
C PRO A 205 -31.22 -14.55 7.36
N ASP A 206 -32.17 -13.85 6.75
CA ASP A 206 -33.18 -13.04 7.44
C ASP A 206 -32.59 -12.05 8.47
N THR A 207 -31.42 -11.49 8.16
CA THR A 207 -30.66 -10.64 9.07
C THR A 207 -30.36 -9.30 8.40
N ILE A 208 -30.70 -8.20 9.09
CA ILE A 208 -30.33 -6.86 8.65
C ILE A 208 -28.86 -6.59 8.94
N TYR A 209 -28.15 -6.09 7.94
CA TYR A 209 -26.78 -5.63 8.04
C TYR A 209 -26.70 -4.16 7.67
N TYR A 210 -25.95 -3.40 8.46
CA TYR A 210 -25.60 -2.02 8.23
C TYR A 210 -24.13 -1.94 7.83
N TYR A 211 -23.84 -1.12 6.82
CA TYR A 211 -22.50 -0.93 6.29
C TYR A 211 -22.11 0.53 6.33
N ARG A 212 -20.96 0.82 6.95
CA ARG A 212 -20.34 2.15 6.93
C ARG A 212 -19.20 2.15 5.93
N LEU A 213 -19.21 3.09 5.01
CA LEU A 213 -18.13 3.33 4.05
C LEU A 213 -17.40 4.61 4.46
N VAL A 214 -16.06 4.54 4.57
CA VAL A 214 -15.19 5.66 4.95
C VAL A 214 -14.09 5.79 3.91
N THR A 215 -13.88 6.99 3.37
CA THR A 215 -12.81 7.28 2.40
C THR A 215 -11.53 7.67 3.12
N GLU A 216 -10.39 7.41 2.49
CA GLU A 216 -9.06 7.77 2.99
C GLU A 216 -8.20 8.24 1.83
N ASP A 217 -7.40 9.28 2.03
CA ASP A 217 -6.45 9.81 1.05
C ASP A 217 -5.04 9.20 1.19
N THR A 218 -4.11 9.62 0.33
CA THR A 218 -2.71 9.13 0.33
C THR A 218 -1.87 9.60 1.52
N LYS A 219 -2.38 10.49 2.38
CA LYS A 219 -1.76 10.97 3.62
C LYS A 219 -2.43 10.40 4.88
N GLY A 220 -3.52 9.65 4.71
CA GLY A 220 -4.24 8.96 5.76
C GLY A 220 -5.36 9.77 6.39
N ASN A 221 -5.78 10.92 5.82
CA ASN A 221 -6.95 11.62 6.37
C ASN A 221 -8.22 10.87 6.00
N LEU A 222 -9.17 10.83 6.94
CA LEU A 222 -10.42 10.10 6.79
C LEU A 222 -11.54 11.06 6.40
N GLY A 223 -12.26 10.72 5.34
CA GLY A 223 -13.49 11.40 4.91
C GLY A 223 -14.70 11.10 5.78
N ASP A 224 -15.76 11.87 5.55
CA ASP A 224 -17.07 11.57 6.12
C ASP A 224 -17.56 10.18 5.69
N SER A 225 -18.43 9.59 6.52
CA SER A 225 -18.92 8.24 6.29
C SER A 225 -20.34 8.20 5.73
N VAL A 226 -20.60 7.27 4.83
CA VAL A 226 -21.96 6.92 4.38
C VAL A 226 -22.38 5.60 5.00
N ILE A 227 -23.62 5.51 5.47
CA ILE A 227 -24.21 4.26 5.98
C ILE A 227 -25.34 3.80 5.05
N VAL A 228 -25.30 2.53 4.65
CA VAL A 228 -26.37 1.85 3.93
C VAL A 228 -26.74 0.56 4.67
N SER A 229 -27.94 0.02 4.44
CA SER A 229 -28.36 -1.24 5.06
C SER A 229 -29.18 -2.09 4.10
N ALA A 230 -29.13 -3.40 4.28
CA ALA A 230 -30.05 -4.33 3.63
C ALA A 230 -30.25 -5.58 4.49
N THR A 231 -31.36 -6.27 4.24
CA THR A 231 -31.72 -7.52 4.93
C THR A 231 -31.54 -8.68 3.95
N THR A 232 -30.75 -9.68 4.35
CA THR A 232 -30.58 -10.91 3.57
C THR A 232 -31.90 -11.66 3.44
N LEU A 233 -32.03 -12.44 2.37
CA LEU A 233 -33.22 -13.27 2.16
C LEU A 233 -33.32 -14.36 3.24
N SER A 234 -34.54 -14.80 3.56
CA SER A 234 -34.76 -15.90 4.50
C SER A 234 -34.28 -17.24 3.92
N ALA A 235 -33.81 -18.15 4.78
CA ALA A 235 -33.36 -19.49 4.37
C ALA A 235 -34.49 -20.29 3.69
N PRO A 236 -34.18 -21.19 2.74
CA PRO A 236 -35.18 -22.06 2.15
C PRO A 236 -35.65 -23.05 3.21
N VAL A 237 -36.96 -23.25 3.33
CA VAL A 237 -37.51 -24.27 4.24
C VAL A 237 -37.14 -25.66 3.69
N ALA A 238 -36.48 -26.48 4.51
CA ALA A 238 -36.04 -27.80 4.09
C ALA A 238 -37.23 -28.70 3.69
N PRO A 239 -37.17 -29.43 2.56
CA PRO A 239 -38.04 -30.58 2.32
C PRO A 239 -37.74 -31.69 3.34
N PRO A 240 -38.72 -32.54 3.71
CA PRO A 240 -38.49 -33.63 4.66
C PRO A 240 -37.41 -34.60 4.14
N THR A 241 -36.43 -34.93 4.99
CA THR A 241 -35.23 -35.70 4.64
C THR A 241 -35.42 -37.22 4.82
N ASN A 242 -35.02 -38.00 3.80
CA ASN A 242 -34.66 -39.42 3.91
C ASN A 242 -33.13 -39.53 3.74
N GLY A 243 -32.47 -40.28 4.64
CA GLY A 243 -31.02 -40.26 4.80
C GLY A 243 -30.23 -41.24 3.93
N ALA A 244 -28.93 -40.94 3.77
CA ALA A 244 -27.86 -41.92 3.60
C ALA A 244 -26.49 -41.30 3.94
N THR A 245 -25.59 -42.18 4.37
CA THR A 245 -24.36 -42.05 5.18
C THR A 245 -23.07 -41.66 4.45
N GLN A 246 -22.10 -41.05 5.15
CA GLN A 246 -20.69 -40.89 4.72
C GLN A 246 -19.68 -41.36 5.78
N SER A 247 -18.48 -41.75 5.32
CA SER A 247 -17.25 -42.07 6.08
C SER A 247 -16.02 -41.82 5.16
N PRO A 248 -14.79 -41.68 5.66
CA PRO A 248 -14.29 -40.80 6.73
C PRO A 248 -13.25 -39.77 6.21
N ALA A 249 -12.91 -38.82 7.07
CA ALA A 249 -12.14 -37.60 6.83
C ALA A 249 -10.66 -37.79 6.40
N ASP A 250 -10.19 -36.85 5.57
CA ASP A 250 -8.77 -36.63 5.29
C ASP A 250 -8.34 -35.22 5.74
N SER A 251 -7.07 -35.10 6.12
CA SER A 251 -6.44 -34.04 6.94
C SER A 251 -6.77 -32.58 6.56
N ASN A 252 -7.15 -31.78 7.56
CA ASN A 252 -7.37 -30.33 7.43
C ASN A 252 -6.10 -29.61 6.93
N PRO A 253 -6.20 -28.75 5.89
CA PRO A 253 -5.08 -27.93 5.42
C PRO A 253 -4.69 -26.87 6.46
N ILE A 254 -3.39 -26.70 6.68
CA ILE A 254 -2.81 -25.71 7.58
C ILE A 254 -2.90 -24.32 6.91
N ILE A 255 -3.59 -23.37 7.54
CA ILE A 255 -3.62 -21.96 7.13
C ILE A 255 -2.37 -21.27 7.71
N PRO A 256 -1.48 -20.69 6.90
CA PRO A 256 -0.34 -19.94 7.42
C PRO A 256 -0.79 -18.62 8.06
N THR A 257 -0.28 -18.32 9.26
CA THR A 257 -0.64 -17.14 10.06
C THR A 257 0.12 -15.86 9.67
N VAL A 258 1.08 -15.94 8.74
CA VAL A 258 1.88 -14.81 8.26
C VAL A 258 2.19 -15.04 6.77
N LEU A 259 1.88 -14.05 5.92
CA LEU A 259 2.32 -14.05 4.52
C LEU A 259 3.83 -13.75 4.46
N PRO A 260 4.66 -14.53 3.75
CA PRO A 260 6.03 -14.14 3.46
C PRO A 260 6.05 -12.91 2.54
N ASP A 261 6.92 -11.95 2.89
CA ASP A 261 7.08 -10.65 2.23
C ASP A 261 7.43 -10.79 0.74
N PRO A 262 6.54 -10.41 -0.20
CA PRO A 262 6.85 -10.41 -1.62
C PRO A 262 7.27 -9.01 -2.05
N VAL A 263 8.58 -8.73 -2.01
CA VAL A 263 9.13 -7.50 -2.58
C VAL A 263 8.86 -7.43 -4.10
N ILE A 264 8.48 -8.54 -4.77
CA ILE A 264 7.96 -8.61 -6.14
C ILE A 264 7.00 -9.83 -6.24
N PHE A 265 5.80 -9.67 -6.81
CA PHE A 265 4.94 -10.81 -7.18
C PHE A 265 5.50 -11.50 -8.42
N ASP A 266 5.66 -12.82 -8.36
CA ASP A 266 6.21 -13.67 -9.42
C ASP A 266 5.38 -14.97 -9.50
N TYR A 267 4.14 -14.82 -9.98
CA TYR A 267 3.24 -15.95 -10.19
C TYR A 267 3.55 -16.62 -11.53
N GLN A 268 3.99 -17.87 -11.50
CA GLN A 268 4.22 -18.65 -12.72
C GLN A 268 3.70 -20.07 -12.56
N ALA A 269 3.06 -20.58 -13.61
CA ALA A 269 2.58 -21.95 -13.66
C ALA A 269 3.06 -22.64 -14.93
N THR A 270 3.20 -23.96 -14.86
CA THR A 270 3.33 -24.83 -16.03
C THR A 270 2.21 -25.87 -16.03
N TRP A 271 1.74 -26.23 -17.21
CA TRP A 271 0.71 -27.24 -17.40
C TRP A 271 1.27 -28.64 -17.08
N VAL A 272 0.50 -29.45 -16.35
CA VAL A 272 0.84 -30.85 -16.05
C VAL A 272 -0.14 -31.81 -16.73
N SER A 273 -1.44 -31.62 -16.54
CA SER A 273 -2.46 -32.49 -17.14
C SER A 273 -3.84 -31.84 -17.22
N GLN A 274 -4.66 -32.34 -18.16
CA GLN A 274 -6.11 -32.12 -18.21
C GLN A 274 -6.84 -33.45 -18.42
N ASN A 275 -8.03 -33.60 -17.85
CA ASN A 275 -8.89 -34.75 -18.17
C ASN A 275 -9.52 -34.64 -19.58
N GLY A 276 -10.08 -35.75 -20.07
CA GLY A 276 -10.69 -35.84 -21.39
C GLY A 276 -9.83 -36.58 -22.41
N VAL A 277 -10.46 -36.98 -23.52
CA VAL A 277 -9.80 -37.74 -24.59
C VAL A 277 -9.19 -36.76 -25.58
N LEU A 278 -7.91 -36.90 -25.92
CA LEU A 278 -7.31 -36.08 -26.96
C LEU A 278 -8.00 -36.33 -28.30
N ASN A 279 -8.31 -35.26 -29.03
CA ASN A 279 -8.76 -35.39 -30.42
C ASN A 279 -7.64 -35.98 -31.30
N ASP A 280 -7.99 -36.39 -32.53
CA ASP A 280 -7.02 -37.02 -33.46
C ASP A 280 -5.81 -36.13 -33.76
N ALA A 281 -6.01 -34.80 -33.77
CA ALA A 281 -4.96 -33.82 -33.95
C ALA A 281 -4.06 -33.64 -32.71
N LYS A 282 -4.44 -34.20 -31.55
CA LYS A 282 -3.80 -34.01 -30.24
C LYS A 282 -3.66 -32.55 -29.83
N THR A 283 -4.60 -31.71 -30.26
CA THR A 283 -4.62 -30.27 -30.00
C THR A 283 -5.64 -29.86 -28.95
N ALA A 284 -6.57 -30.75 -28.58
CA ALA A 284 -7.62 -30.44 -27.62
C ALA A 284 -8.00 -31.67 -26.79
N HIS A 285 -8.28 -31.44 -25.51
CA HIS A 285 -8.92 -32.41 -24.63
C HIS A 285 -10.44 -32.37 -24.85
N VAL A 286 -11.01 -33.48 -25.31
CA VAL A 286 -12.43 -33.60 -25.66
C VAL A 286 -13.20 -34.25 -24.51
N ILE A 287 -14.34 -33.64 -24.17
CA ILE A 287 -15.36 -34.25 -23.30
C ILE A 287 -16.67 -34.33 -24.07
N SER A 288 -17.24 -35.53 -24.18
CA SER A 288 -18.58 -35.74 -24.73
C SER A 288 -19.64 -35.63 -23.64
N THR A 289 -20.73 -34.93 -23.95
CA THR A 289 -21.83 -34.68 -23.02
C THR A 289 -23.14 -34.54 -23.79
N SER A 290 -24.26 -34.60 -23.08
CA SER A 290 -25.59 -34.29 -23.62
C SER A 290 -26.05 -32.91 -23.15
N VAL A 291 -27.02 -32.38 -23.87
CA VAL A 291 -27.81 -31.21 -23.47
C VAL A 291 -28.42 -31.43 -22.07
N GLY A 292 -28.37 -30.41 -21.21
CA GLY A 292 -28.82 -30.51 -19.80
C GLY A 292 -27.85 -31.23 -18.85
N GLY A 293 -26.74 -31.77 -19.37
CA GLY A 293 -25.75 -32.51 -18.59
C GLY A 293 -24.82 -31.63 -17.74
N THR A 294 -24.11 -32.25 -16.80
CA THR A 294 -23.00 -31.63 -16.08
C THR A 294 -21.71 -32.39 -16.40
N VAL A 295 -20.65 -31.65 -16.72
CA VAL A 295 -19.31 -32.17 -17.03
C VAL A 295 -18.38 -31.78 -15.89
N ILE A 296 -17.46 -32.67 -15.52
CA ILE A 296 -16.39 -32.35 -14.57
C ILE A 296 -15.08 -32.23 -15.34
N LEU A 297 -14.39 -31.10 -15.16
CA LEU A 297 -13.10 -30.80 -15.73
C LEU A 297 -12.03 -30.84 -14.65
N GLU A 298 -10.88 -31.41 -14.98
CA GLU A 298 -9.73 -31.51 -14.08
C GLU A 298 -8.49 -30.93 -14.75
N LEU A 299 -7.85 -29.94 -14.13
CA LEU A 299 -6.62 -29.30 -14.60
C LEU A 299 -5.57 -29.37 -13.50
N THR A 300 -4.43 -29.97 -13.80
CA THR A 300 -3.26 -29.95 -12.89
C THR A 300 -2.22 -28.97 -13.38
N LEU A 301 -1.81 -28.06 -12.51
CA LEU A 301 -0.75 -27.09 -12.74
C LEU A 301 0.36 -27.24 -11.70
N LYS A 302 1.59 -26.92 -12.10
CA LYS A 302 2.76 -26.85 -11.23
C LYS A 302 3.19 -25.40 -11.03
N ASN A 303 3.41 -24.99 -9.77
CA ASN A 303 3.98 -23.69 -9.46
C ASN A 303 5.47 -23.65 -9.80
N THR A 304 5.88 -22.77 -10.72
CA THR A 304 7.28 -22.55 -11.10
C THR A 304 7.81 -21.19 -10.69
N GLY A 305 6.95 -20.32 -10.15
CA GLY A 305 7.31 -18.99 -9.68
C GLY A 305 7.77 -18.99 -8.23
N SER A 306 8.40 -17.90 -7.81
CA SER A 306 8.82 -17.70 -6.42
C SER A 306 7.68 -17.32 -5.49
N SER A 307 6.54 -16.83 -6.02
CA SER A 307 5.33 -16.60 -5.22
C SER A 307 4.58 -17.90 -4.95
N TRP A 308 4.30 -18.17 -3.67
CA TRP A 308 3.43 -19.26 -3.26
C TRP A 308 1.97 -18.94 -3.62
N TRP A 309 1.19 -19.96 -3.95
CA TRP A 309 -0.22 -19.76 -4.25
C TRP A 309 -1.05 -20.03 -3.01
N TYR A 310 -1.83 -19.03 -2.59
CA TYR A 310 -2.70 -19.12 -1.43
C TYR A 310 -4.15 -19.29 -1.89
N PHE A 311 -4.93 -20.09 -1.17
CA PHE A 311 -6.38 -20.21 -1.39
C PHE A 311 -7.19 -19.18 -0.59
N GLU A 312 -6.56 -18.64 0.44
CA GLU A 312 -7.06 -17.65 1.39
C GLU A 312 -5.86 -16.82 1.84
N SER A 313 -6.02 -15.50 1.88
CA SER A 313 -4.99 -14.56 2.33
C SER A 313 -5.56 -13.59 3.37
N PRO A 314 -4.77 -13.13 4.36
CA PRO A 314 -5.23 -12.19 5.38
C PRO A 314 -5.75 -10.84 4.85
N ASP A 315 -5.35 -10.45 3.64
CA ASP A 315 -5.76 -9.23 2.96
C ASP A 315 -6.86 -9.45 1.91
N ASN A 316 -7.33 -10.69 1.72
CA ASN A 316 -8.23 -11.11 0.65
C ASN A 316 -7.76 -10.69 -0.75
N ALA A 317 -6.45 -10.46 -0.91
CA ALA A 317 -5.77 -10.18 -2.16
C ALA A 317 -4.74 -11.28 -2.44
N HIS A 318 -4.33 -11.46 -3.69
CA HIS A 318 -3.28 -12.43 -4.05
C HIS A 318 -3.67 -13.92 -3.96
N GLU A 319 -4.93 -14.24 -3.63
CA GLU A 319 -5.45 -15.61 -3.74
C GLU A 319 -5.38 -16.10 -5.18
N VAL A 320 -4.96 -17.34 -5.37
CA VAL A 320 -4.96 -17.95 -6.70
C VAL A 320 -6.27 -18.65 -6.95
N LYS A 321 -6.94 -18.25 -8.04
CA LYS A 321 -8.19 -18.85 -8.52
C LYS A 321 -8.02 -19.30 -9.97
N LEU A 322 -8.95 -20.11 -10.43
CA LEU A 322 -9.10 -20.41 -11.86
C LEU A 322 -10.21 -19.54 -12.44
N GLY A 323 -9.93 -18.83 -13.53
CA GLY A 323 -10.89 -18.00 -14.23
C GLY A 323 -11.07 -18.37 -15.69
N THR A 324 -12.12 -17.85 -16.31
CA THR A 324 -12.37 -18.00 -17.74
C THR A 324 -11.42 -17.16 -18.59
N TRP A 325 -11.03 -17.68 -19.75
CA TRP A 325 -10.03 -17.07 -20.63
C TRP A 325 -10.48 -17.04 -22.10
N HIS A 326 -9.57 -16.59 -22.98
CA HIS A 326 -9.75 -16.40 -24.43
C HIS A 326 -10.84 -15.35 -24.72
N GLU A 327 -10.51 -14.10 -24.36
CA GLU A 327 -11.35 -13.07 -23.72
C GLU A 327 -11.27 -13.20 -22.19
N GLN A 328 -10.45 -12.34 -21.60
CA GLN A 328 -10.28 -12.29 -20.15
C GLN A 328 -11.64 -12.02 -19.50
N ASP A 329 -11.94 -12.75 -18.41
CA ASP A 329 -13.16 -12.56 -17.62
C ASP A 329 -14.46 -12.87 -18.38
N ARG A 330 -14.39 -13.62 -19.49
CA ARG A 330 -15.56 -14.02 -20.30
C ARG A 330 -16.60 -14.78 -19.46
N ILE A 331 -17.85 -14.36 -19.53
CA ILE A 331 -18.98 -15.11 -18.95
C ILE A 331 -19.20 -16.38 -19.76
N SER A 332 -19.07 -17.54 -19.13
CA SER A 332 -19.28 -18.83 -19.79
C SER A 332 -20.77 -19.18 -19.84
N ASN A 333 -21.28 -19.53 -21.03
CA ASN A 333 -22.61 -20.13 -21.18
C ASN A 333 -22.71 -21.52 -20.56
N PHE A 334 -21.57 -22.13 -20.20
CA PHE A 334 -21.50 -23.42 -19.53
C PHE A 334 -21.12 -23.32 -18.06
N LYS A 335 -21.15 -22.11 -17.50
CA LYS A 335 -20.92 -21.87 -16.07
C LYS A 335 -21.77 -22.82 -15.23
N SER A 336 -21.13 -23.57 -14.35
CA SER A 336 -21.85 -24.32 -13.32
C SER A 336 -22.22 -23.41 -12.16
N ASN A 337 -23.32 -23.72 -11.48
CA ASN A 337 -23.68 -23.05 -10.22
C ASN A 337 -22.65 -23.29 -9.10
N SER A 338 -21.74 -24.24 -9.27
CA SER A 338 -20.61 -24.49 -8.35
C SER A 338 -19.46 -23.48 -8.50
N TRP A 339 -19.51 -22.61 -9.51
CA TRP A 339 -18.49 -21.59 -9.71
C TRP A 339 -18.58 -20.47 -8.68
N LEU A 340 -17.45 -19.86 -8.34
CA LEU A 340 -17.39 -18.71 -7.43
C LEU A 340 -18.17 -17.50 -7.99
N THR A 341 -17.97 -17.20 -9.28
CA THR A 341 -18.68 -16.14 -10.02
C THR A 341 -18.90 -16.59 -11.47
N ASP A 342 -19.46 -15.74 -12.33
CA ASP A 342 -19.67 -16.03 -13.76
C ASP A 342 -18.37 -16.29 -14.54
N ASN A 343 -17.23 -15.82 -14.00
CA ASN A 343 -15.92 -15.87 -14.62
C ASN A 343 -14.79 -16.34 -13.66
N ARG A 344 -15.11 -16.64 -12.40
CA ARG A 344 -14.24 -17.29 -11.43
C ARG A 344 -14.80 -18.67 -11.12
N VAL A 345 -14.05 -19.68 -11.53
CA VAL A 345 -14.44 -21.07 -11.49
C VAL A 345 -14.31 -21.64 -10.09
N MET A 346 -13.13 -21.56 -9.49
CA MET A 346 -12.86 -22.12 -8.17
C MET A 346 -11.59 -21.51 -7.58
N THR A 347 -11.43 -21.66 -6.26
CA THR A 347 -10.18 -21.40 -5.54
C THR A 347 -9.42 -22.71 -5.32
N LEU A 348 -8.19 -22.59 -4.84
CA LEU A 348 -7.35 -23.71 -4.44
C LEU A 348 -7.90 -24.41 -3.18
N SER A 349 -7.53 -25.67 -2.96
CA SER A 349 -7.89 -26.43 -1.75
C SER A 349 -6.81 -26.41 -0.66
N LYS A 350 -5.62 -25.92 -1.01
CA LYS A 350 -4.43 -25.85 -0.14
C LYS A 350 -3.43 -24.85 -0.69
N VAL A 351 -2.51 -24.40 0.16
CA VAL A 351 -1.36 -23.59 -0.27
C VAL A 351 -0.47 -24.39 -1.21
N VAL A 352 0.07 -23.75 -2.25
CA VAL A 352 0.94 -24.37 -3.26
C VAL A 352 2.30 -23.67 -3.27
N PRO A 353 3.29 -24.19 -2.53
CA PRO A 353 4.66 -23.68 -2.55
C PRO A 353 5.29 -23.81 -3.94
N THR A 354 6.38 -23.07 -4.16
CA THR A 354 7.22 -23.21 -5.36
C THR A 354 7.61 -24.67 -5.59
N GLY A 355 7.41 -25.15 -6.81
CA GLY A 355 7.69 -26.53 -7.22
C GLY A 355 6.59 -27.54 -6.91
N ALA A 356 5.53 -27.18 -6.17
CA ALA A 356 4.40 -28.06 -5.88
C ALA A 356 3.34 -28.03 -7.00
N GLU A 357 2.53 -29.09 -7.03
CA GLU A 357 1.41 -29.26 -7.97
C GLU A 357 0.07 -29.12 -7.27
N VAL A 358 -0.93 -28.64 -8.01
CA VAL A 358 -2.32 -28.57 -7.58
C VAL A 358 -3.27 -28.93 -8.72
N THR A 359 -4.35 -29.61 -8.38
CA THR A 359 -5.41 -29.98 -9.31
C THR A 359 -6.66 -29.15 -9.01
N PHE A 360 -7.10 -28.40 -10.01
CA PHE A 360 -8.41 -27.78 -10.08
C PHE A 360 -9.41 -28.82 -10.59
N ASN A 361 -10.49 -29.06 -9.85
CA ASN A 361 -11.58 -29.93 -10.23
C ASN A 361 -12.89 -29.14 -10.15
N PHE A 362 -13.52 -28.91 -11.29
CA PHE A 362 -14.66 -28.01 -11.40
C PHE A 362 -15.68 -28.49 -12.42
N ALA A 363 -16.94 -28.11 -12.22
CA ALA A 363 -18.03 -28.51 -13.09
C ALA A 363 -18.33 -27.47 -14.18
N LEU A 364 -18.80 -27.94 -15.33
CA LEU A 364 -19.55 -27.17 -16.32
C LEU A 364 -20.97 -27.72 -16.40
N THR A 365 -21.93 -26.85 -16.65
CA THR A 365 -23.33 -27.24 -16.87
C THR A 365 -23.70 -26.91 -18.30
N ILE A 366 -24.24 -27.87 -19.05
CA ILE A 366 -24.69 -27.69 -20.42
C ILE A 366 -26.17 -27.28 -20.37
N PRO A 367 -26.54 -26.04 -20.72
CA PRO A 367 -27.93 -25.62 -20.73
C PRO A 367 -28.83 -26.54 -21.56
N SER A 368 -30.09 -26.68 -21.16
CA SER A 368 -31.07 -27.52 -21.86
C SER A 368 -31.44 -27.04 -23.26
N GLY A 369 -31.10 -25.79 -23.60
CA GLY A 369 -31.30 -25.19 -24.92
C GLY A 369 -30.04 -25.13 -25.79
N THR A 370 -28.93 -25.72 -25.33
CA THR A 370 -27.68 -25.75 -26.11
C THR A 370 -27.88 -26.58 -27.37
N ALA A 371 -27.54 -26.02 -28.53
CA ALA A 371 -27.57 -26.76 -29.78
C ALA A 371 -26.51 -27.87 -29.78
N ASN A 372 -26.77 -28.96 -30.48
CA ASN A 372 -25.76 -29.99 -30.71
C ASN A 372 -24.58 -29.38 -31.47
N GLY A 373 -23.37 -29.67 -31.03
CA GLY A 373 -22.18 -29.08 -31.62
C GLY A 373 -20.94 -29.18 -30.77
N THR A 374 -19.89 -28.58 -31.29
CA THR A 374 -18.58 -28.52 -30.66
C THR A 374 -18.36 -27.13 -30.09
N TYR A 375 -18.02 -27.06 -28.80
CA TYR A 375 -17.75 -25.82 -28.10
C TYR A 375 -16.37 -25.85 -27.47
N ARG A 376 -15.77 -24.68 -27.23
CA ARG A 376 -14.48 -24.56 -26.55
C ARG A 376 -14.62 -23.70 -25.31
N GLU A 377 -14.08 -24.19 -24.20
CA GLU A 377 -14.02 -23.47 -22.94
C GLU A 377 -12.57 -23.33 -22.50
N TYR A 378 -12.14 -22.09 -22.34
CA TYR A 378 -10.77 -21.72 -22.01
C TYR A 378 -10.69 -21.22 -20.58
N PHE A 379 -9.59 -21.55 -19.90
CA PHE A 379 -9.37 -21.22 -18.50
C PHE A 379 -7.93 -20.78 -18.28
N ARG A 380 -7.69 -20.01 -17.23
CA ARG A 380 -6.34 -19.58 -16.85
C ARG A 380 -6.29 -19.28 -15.35
N PRO A 381 -5.19 -19.55 -14.64
CA PRO A 381 -5.07 -19.14 -13.25
C PRO A 381 -4.88 -17.62 -13.16
N VAL A 382 -5.43 -17.06 -12.09
CA VAL A 382 -5.36 -15.64 -11.75
C VAL A 382 -4.95 -15.51 -10.30
N ALA A 383 -3.96 -14.67 -10.03
CA ALA A 383 -3.65 -14.19 -8.70
C ALA A 383 -4.48 -12.93 -8.51
N GLU A 384 -5.50 -13.02 -7.66
CA GLU A 384 -6.54 -12.00 -7.54
C GLU A 384 -5.93 -10.64 -7.21
N TYR A 385 -6.35 -9.62 -7.97
CA TYR A 385 -5.84 -8.25 -7.89
C TYR A 385 -4.34 -8.06 -8.20
N VAL A 386 -3.69 -9.08 -8.79
CA VAL A 386 -2.30 -9.00 -9.27
C VAL A 386 -2.26 -9.19 -10.78
N GLU A 387 -2.45 -10.42 -11.24
CA GLU A 387 -2.23 -10.79 -12.64
C GLU A 387 -2.86 -12.13 -13.02
N TRP A 388 -3.08 -12.30 -14.33
CA TRP A 388 -3.32 -13.60 -14.94
C TRP A 388 -1.99 -14.21 -15.35
N PHE A 389 -1.75 -15.47 -14.98
CA PHE A 389 -0.43 -16.08 -15.13
C PHE A 389 -0.50 -17.49 -15.70
N GLY A 390 0.67 -18.11 -15.89
CA GLY A 390 0.77 -19.47 -16.41
C GLY A 390 0.51 -19.58 -17.93
N PRO A 391 0.37 -20.82 -18.44
CA PRO A 391 0.36 -21.08 -19.87
C PRO A 391 -0.91 -20.54 -20.52
N GLU A 392 -0.74 -19.94 -21.70
CA GLU A 392 -1.84 -19.54 -22.55
C GLU A 392 -2.38 -20.76 -23.30
N GLY A 393 -3.71 -20.82 -23.49
CA GLY A 393 -4.33 -21.87 -24.30
C GLY A 393 -4.70 -23.16 -23.54
N ILE A 394 -4.98 -23.09 -22.23
CA ILE A 394 -5.64 -24.19 -21.53
C ILE A 394 -7.12 -24.17 -21.92
N PHE A 395 -7.59 -25.23 -22.58
CA PHE A 395 -9.00 -25.36 -22.96
C PHE A 395 -9.48 -26.80 -23.06
N TRP A 396 -10.80 -26.95 -23.03
CA TRP A 396 -11.50 -28.18 -23.41
C TRP A 396 -12.37 -27.96 -24.62
N GLN A 397 -12.50 -29.02 -25.42
CA GLN A 397 -13.48 -29.12 -26.48
C GLN A 397 -14.67 -29.94 -25.97
N LEU A 398 -15.82 -29.30 -25.80
CA LEU A 398 -17.06 -29.95 -25.40
C LEU A 398 -17.81 -30.41 -26.65
N GLN A 399 -18.07 -31.71 -26.74
CA GLN A 399 -18.90 -32.30 -27.78
C GLN A 399 -20.30 -32.55 -27.22
N VAL A 400 -21.24 -31.65 -27.53
CA VAL A 400 -22.64 -31.73 -27.10
C VAL A 400 -23.44 -32.50 -28.13
N ASN A 401 -24.01 -33.63 -27.72
CA ASN A 401 -24.76 -34.56 -28.57
C ASN A 401 -26.24 -34.66 -28.19
#